data_AF-X2KXT2-F1
#
_entry.id   AF-X2KXT2-F1
#
_cell.length_a   1.000
_cell.length_b   1.000
_cell.length_c   1.000
_cell.angle_alpha   90.00
_cell.angle_beta   90.00
_cell.angle_gamma   90.00
#
_symmetry.space_group_name_H-M   'P 1'
#
loop_
_entity.id
_entity.type
_entity.pdbx_description
1 polymer ?
#
loop_
_entity_poly.entity_id
_entity_poly.type
_entity_poly.pdbx_seq_one_letter_code
_entity_poly.pdbx_strand_id
1 'polypeptide(L)'
;MIGKIFLLTACCCASLLSVSASDESENSSSTTLHDEMKEVANLIAFLTKQENREYLEGKFKEVNLPSDSSRDALNAFVEILDDLGEDVPFETSLFDDYVLGNLKHQDPDDIFKSLLERVPLIKKMLSEFNAFLSDNPPRMLATGKDKMTEYYKEHISKKDAKVKDYTFLVKFCNEFLNSESPFMRICKHLNTYEELVKKTPSKTPSPTSSSQGTTTTQPSQDSAAPNTSASNLTGPSKSASFTFGGLTVATLCYFVLSAF
;
A
#
# COMPACT_ATOMS: atom_id res chain seq x y z
N MET A 1 13.95 -70.18 23.29
CA MET A 1 15.05 -70.75 22.47
C MET A 1 14.54 -70.84 21.04
N ILE A 2 15.16 -70.12 20.08
CA ILE A 2 15.00 -70.21 18.61
C ILE A 2 13.55 -70.01 18.10
N GLY A 3 13.18 -69.00 17.31
CA GLY A 3 13.85 -68.42 16.15
C GLY A 3 13.03 -68.78 14.89
N LYS A 4 12.46 -67.78 14.20
CA LYS A 4 12.41 -67.69 12.73
C LYS A 4 11.69 -66.41 12.29
N ILE A 5 12.53 -65.54 11.74
CA ILE A 5 12.23 -64.33 10.98
C ILE A 5 11.64 -64.76 9.63
N PHE A 6 10.54 -64.14 9.22
CA PHE A 6 10.16 -64.04 7.81
C PHE A 6 10.38 -62.61 7.37
N LEU A 7 11.23 -62.47 6.36
CA LEU A 7 11.64 -61.24 5.71
C LEU A 7 10.85 -61.09 4.40
N LEU A 8 10.71 -59.82 3.99
CA LEU A 8 10.47 -59.33 2.64
C LEU A 8 9.00 -59.02 2.26
N THR A 9 8.68 -57.73 2.26
CA THR A 9 8.24 -57.02 1.04
C THR A 9 8.63 -55.56 1.18
N ALA A 10 9.48 -55.12 0.26
CA ALA A 10 9.83 -53.73 0.04
C ALA A 10 8.66 -53.00 -0.63
N CYS A 11 8.39 -51.76 -0.21
CA CYS A 11 7.76 -50.78 -1.07
C CYS A 11 8.54 -49.47 -0.95
N CYS A 12 9.19 -49.11 -2.05
CA CYS A 12 9.86 -47.84 -2.25
C CYS A 12 8.86 -46.69 -2.13
N CYS A 13 9.11 -45.74 -1.23
CA CYS A 13 8.64 -44.37 -1.38
C CYS A 13 9.83 -43.44 -1.18
N ALA A 14 10.48 -43.12 -2.30
CA ALA A 14 11.27 -41.93 -2.42
C ALA A 14 10.33 -40.72 -2.40
N SER A 15 10.51 -39.84 -1.43
CA SER A 15 10.53 -38.38 -1.59
C SER A 15 10.86 -37.78 -0.23
N LEU A 16 12.14 -37.46 -0.04
CA LEU A 16 12.57 -36.48 0.95
C LEU A 16 12.02 -35.12 0.49
N LEU A 17 10.78 -34.81 0.87
CA LEU A 17 10.33 -33.43 0.88
C LEU A 17 11.00 -32.78 2.09
N SER A 18 11.92 -31.89 1.77
CA SER A 18 12.49 -30.90 2.68
C SER A 18 11.38 -30.31 3.54
N VAL A 19 11.34 -30.69 4.82
CA VAL A 19 10.70 -29.89 5.85
C VAL A 19 11.58 -28.66 6.01
N SER A 20 11.39 -27.67 5.15
CA SER A 20 11.63 -26.31 5.58
C SER A 20 10.56 -26.05 6.63
N ALA A 21 10.98 -26.08 7.88
CA ALA A 21 10.36 -25.26 8.91
C ALA A 21 10.35 -23.84 8.34
N SER A 22 9.22 -23.46 7.73
CA SER A 22 8.92 -22.06 7.54
C SER A 22 8.62 -21.58 8.94
N ASP A 23 9.61 -20.91 9.51
CA ASP A 23 9.42 -20.11 10.72
C ASP A 23 8.11 -19.34 10.58
N GLU A 24 7.34 -19.39 11.66
CA GLU A 24 6.06 -18.73 11.84
C GLU A 24 6.10 -17.36 11.19
N SER A 25 5.22 -17.16 10.21
CA SER A 25 5.02 -15.88 9.57
C SER A 25 4.83 -14.84 10.66
N GLU A 26 5.65 -13.80 10.59
CA GLU A 26 5.50 -12.61 11.40
C GLU A 26 4.04 -12.23 11.50
N ASN A 27 3.60 -12.01 12.75
CA ASN A 27 2.27 -11.61 13.13
C ASN A 27 1.86 -10.35 12.34
N SER A 28 1.31 -10.53 11.14
CA SER A 28 0.68 -9.46 10.37
C SER A 28 -0.42 -8.92 11.28
N SER A 29 -0.25 -7.72 11.82
CA SER A 29 -1.28 -7.17 12.69
C SER A 29 -2.53 -7.01 11.84
N SER A 30 -3.50 -7.92 11.99
CA SER A 30 -4.75 -7.87 11.23
C SER A 30 -5.45 -6.55 11.58
N THR A 31 -5.62 -5.69 10.57
CA THR A 31 -6.32 -4.41 10.69
C THR A 31 -7.82 -4.65 10.76
N THR A 32 -8.54 -3.76 11.44
CA THR A 32 -10.00 -3.82 11.49
C THR A 32 -10.63 -2.98 10.38
N LEU A 33 -11.91 -3.24 10.07
CA LEU A 33 -12.65 -2.45 9.08
C LEU A 33 -12.63 -0.95 9.44
N HIS A 34 -12.77 -0.63 10.72
CA HIS A 34 -12.63 0.73 11.23
C HIS A 34 -11.27 1.34 10.88
N ASP A 35 -10.18 0.62 11.10
CA ASP A 35 -8.83 1.13 10.83
C ASP A 35 -8.65 1.40 9.33
N GLU A 36 -9.10 0.50 8.46
CA GLU A 36 -9.03 0.66 7.01
C GLU A 36 -9.92 1.80 6.50
N MET A 37 -11.18 1.88 6.97
CA MET A 37 -12.10 2.96 6.62
C MET A 37 -11.60 4.32 7.12
N LYS A 38 -10.93 4.35 8.28
CA LYS A 38 -10.29 5.57 8.80
C LYS A 38 -9.18 6.05 7.86
N GLU A 39 -8.30 5.15 7.43
CA GLU A 39 -7.24 5.50 6.48
C GLU A 39 -7.85 6.02 5.18
N VAL A 40 -8.79 5.30 4.58
CA VAL A 40 -9.44 5.71 3.33
C VAL A 40 -10.20 7.03 3.46
N ALA A 41 -10.90 7.28 4.57
CA ALA A 41 -11.58 8.55 4.81
C ALA A 41 -10.61 9.73 4.74
N ASN A 42 -9.45 9.62 5.41
CA ASN A 42 -8.46 10.70 5.44
C ASN A 42 -7.70 10.83 4.11
N LEU A 43 -7.41 9.73 3.41
CA LEU A 43 -6.82 9.76 2.06
C LEU A 43 -7.75 10.47 1.07
N ILE A 44 -9.03 10.12 1.05
CA ILE A 44 -10.02 10.74 0.17
C ILE A 44 -10.22 12.21 0.55
N ALA A 45 -10.36 12.52 1.84
CA ALA A 45 -10.49 13.90 2.30
C ALA A 45 -9.26 14.76 1.94
N PHE A 46 -8.06 14.17 1.92
CA PHE A 46 -6.86 14.87 1.46
C PHE A 46 -6.89 15.12 -0.05
N LEU A 47 -7.12 14.07 -0.84
CA LEU A 47 -7.03 14.12 -2.31
C LEU A 47 -8.15 14.95 -2.95
N THR A 48 -9.31 15.07 -2.29
CA THR A 48 -10.46 15.84 -2.79
C THR A 48 -10.43 17.32 -2.40
N LYS A 49 -9.50 17.76 -1.55
CA LYS A 49 -9.28 19.18 -1.29
C LYS A 49 -8.95 19.91 -2.59
N GLN A 50 -9.39 21.17 -2.67
CA GLN A 50 -9.23 21.99 -3.88
C GLN A 50 -7.78 22.03 -4.38
N GLU A 51 -6.80 22.08 -3.48
CA GLU A 51 -5.37 22.10 -3.79
C GLU A 51 -4.83 20.78 -4.37
N ASN A 52 -5.50 19.64 -4.10
CA ASN A 52 -5.07 18.30 -4.54
C ASN A 52 -5.98 17.70 -5.62
N ARG A 53 -7.12 18.33 -5.93
CA ARG A 53 -8.07 17.84 -6.94
C ARG A 53 -7.43 17.75 -8.33
N GLU A 54 -6.60 18.72 -8.69
CA GLU A 54 -5.89 18.74 -9.98
C GLU A 54 -4.97 17.51 -10.14
N TYR A 55 -4.40 17.03 -9.04
CA TYR A 55 -3.57 15.82 -9.03
C TYR A 55 -4.39 14.56 -9.36
N LEU A 56 -5.55 14.37 -8.73
CA LEU A 56 -6.46 13.25 -9.06
C LEU A 56 -6.92 13.29 -10.52
N GLU A 57 -7.31 14.48 -10.99
CA GLU A 57 -7.67 14.69 -12.39
C GLU A 57 -6.50 14.38 -13.34
N GLY A 58 -5.28 14.73 -12.94
CA GLY A 58 -4.04 14.39 -13.63
C GLY A 58 -3.87 12.87 -13.80
N LYS A 59 -3.99 12.10 -12.71
CA LYS A 59 -3.91 10.63 -12.76
C LYS A 59 -4.92 10.02 -13.72
N PHE A 60 -6.16 10.49 -13.68
CA PHE A 60 -7.20 9.99 -14.60
C PHE A 60 -6.91 10.36 -16.06
N LYS A 61 -6.36 11.55 -16.33
CA LYS A 61 -5.92 11.95 -17.67
C LYS A 61 -4.74 11.13 -18.18
N GLU A 62 -3.77 10.81 -17.33
CA GLU A 62 -2.56 10.04 -17.69
C GLU A 62 -2.91 8.67 -18.30
N VAL A 63 -3.95 8.02 -17.79
CA VAL A 63 -4.41 6.71 -18.27
C VAL A 63 -5.53 6.79 -19.31
N ASN A 64 -5.88 8.01 -19.78
CA ASN A 64 -6.99 8.27 -20.67
C ASN A 64 -8.33 7.71 -20.16
N LEU A 65 -8.60 7.84 -18.85
CA LEU A 65 -9.89 7.46 -18.28
C LEU A 65 -11.00 8.28 -18.95
N PRO A 66 -12.12 7.67 -19.40
CA PRO A 66 -13.20 8.40 -20.05
C PRO A 66 -13.70 9.57 -19.19
N SER A 67 -13.97 10.71 -19.82
CA SER A 67 -14.34 11.95 -19.10
C SER A 67 -15.53 11.76 -18.15
N ASP A 68 -16.56 11.04 -18.59
CA ASP A 68 -17.72 10.74 -17.73
C ASP A 68 -17.35 9.85 -16.55
N SER A 69 -16.46 8.87 -16.73
CA SER A 69 -15.96 8.02 -15.64
C SER A 69 -15.10 8.80 -14.65
N SER A 70 -14.22 9.68 -15.15
CA SER A 70 -13.38 10.55 -14.32
C SER A 70 -14.24 11.48 -13.46
N ARG A 71 -15.24 12.15 -14.06
CA ARG A 71 -16.18 13.01 -13.34
C ARG A 71 -16.99 12.22 -12.30
N ASP A 72 -17.48 11.04 -12.67
CA ASP A 72 -18.24 10.19 -11.76
C ASP A 72 -17.39 9.71 -10.57
N ALA A 73 -16.12 9.37 -10.81
CA ALA A 73 -15.18 9.01 -9.76
C ALA A 73 -14.92 10.15 -8.78
N LEU A 74 -14.68 11.37 -9.29
CA LEU A 74 -14.46 12.56 -8.45
C LEU A 74 -15.69 12.92 -7.62
N ASN A 75 -16.89 12.76 -8.17
CA ASN A 75 -18.12 12.98 -7.42
C ASN A 75 -18.32 11.91 -6.35
N ALA A 76 -18.11 10.63 -6.68
CA ALA A 76 -18.22 9.54 -5.72
C ALA A 76 -17.24 9.69 -4.55
N PHE A 77 -16.03 10.20 -4.80
CA PHE A 77 -15.07 10.55 -3.73
C PHE A 77 -15.55 11.66 -2.79
N VAL A 78 -16.34 12.61 -3.28
CA VAL A 78 -16.91 13.66 -2.42
C VAL A 78 -18.10 13.10 -1.65
N GLU A 79 -19.01 12.42 -2.34
CA GLU A 79 -20.23 11.83 -1.76
C GLU A 79 -19.91 10.83 -0.64
N ILE A 80 -18.89 9.97 -0.81
CA ILE A 80 -18.52 8.98 0.22
C ILE A 80 -18.05 9.63 1.53
N LEU A 81 -17.58 10.88 1.51
CA LEU A 81 -17.12 11.55 2.73
C LEU A 81 -18.29 11.82 3.68
N ASP A 82 -19.48 12.09 3.15
CA ASP A 82 -20.69 12.26 3.93
C ASP A 82 -21.10 10.92 4.56
N ASP A 83 -21.15 9.84 3.77
CA ASP A 83 -21.45 8.48 4.25
C ASP A 83 -20.45 8.02 5.33
N LEU A 84 -19.16 8.33 5.18
CA LEU A 84 -18.11 8.00 6.15
C LEU A 84 -18.20 8.85 7.44
N GLY A 85 -18.84 10.02 7.36
CA GLY A 85 -19.08 10.89 8.50
C GLY A 85 -20.30 10.50 9.33
N GLU A 86 -21.35 9.97 8.69
CA GLU A 86 -22.66 9.80 9.34
C GLU A 86 -23.20 8.35 9.32
N ASP A 87 -22.92 7.56 8.28
CA ASP A 87 -23.60 6.30 8.01
C ASP A 87 -22.78 5.04 8.37
N VAL A 88 -21.76 5.19 9.22
CA VAL A 88 -20.88 4.11 9.67
C VAL A 88 -21.23 3.61 11.09
N PRO A 89 -20.95 2.34 11.44
CA PRO A 89 -21.34 1.77 12.73
C PRO A 89 -20.44 2.18 13.91
N PHE A 90 -19.41 2.98 13.68
CA PHE A 90 -18.33 3.23 14.63
C PHE A 90 -18.67 4.28 15.68
N GLU A 91 -18.10 4.15 16.87
CA GLU A 91 -18.28 5.17 17.93
C GLU A 91 -17.29 6.33 17.77
N THR A 92 -16.11 6.07 17.21
CA THR A 92 -15.09 7.09 16.96
C THR A 92 -15.14 7.59 15.52
N SER A 93 -14.88 8.88 15.34
CA SER A 93 -14.77 9.51 14.03
C SER A 93 -13.70 8.82 13.17
N LEU A 94 -14.03 8.63 11.88
CA LEU A 94 -13.07 8.21 10.85
C LEU A 94 -12.17 9.37 10.40
N PHE A 95 -12.56 10.62 10.63
CA PHE A 95 -11.75 11.79 10.31
C PHE A 95 -10.82 12.16 11.47
N ASP A 96 -9.55 12.35 11.16
CA ASP A 96 -8.49 12.62 12.14
C ASP A 96 -7.55 13.71 11.61
N ASP A 97 -7.58 14.88 12.26
CA ASP A 97 -6.79 16.05 11.86
C ASP A 97 -5.28 15.80 11.91
N TYR A 98 -4.81 14.93 12.80
CA TYR A 98 -3.40 14.58 12.89
C TYR A 98 -2.98 13.72 11.69
N VAL A 99 -3.77 12.70 11.35
CA VAL A 99 -3.54 11.87 10.15
C VAL A 99 -3.58 12.75 8.90
N LEU A 100 -4.64 13.55 8.75
CA LEU A 100 -4.83 14.44 7.61
C LEU A 100 -3.72 15.49 7.48
N GLY A 101 -3.21 16.00 8.60
CA GLY A 101 -2.07 16.91 8.65
C GLY A 101 -0.78 16.26 8.16
N ASN A 102 -0.53 15.02 8.55
CA ASN A 102 0.67 14.27 8.17
C ASN A 102 0.70 13.87 6.68
N LEU A 103 -0.45 13.74 6.03
CA LEU A 103 -0.52 13.45 4.59
C LEU A 103 0.14 14.55 3.73
N LYS A 104 0.20 15.80 4.21
CA LYS A 104 0.87 16.91 3.51
C LYS A 104 2.38 16.71 3.33
N HIS A 105 2.97 15.79 4.10
CA HIS A 105 4.40 15.50 4.07
C HIS A 105 4.71 14.22 3.29
N GLN A 106 3.69 13.55 2.73
CA GLN A 106 3.85 12.34 1.94
C GLN A 106 3.85 12.65 0.44
N ASP A 107 4.43 11.76 -0.36
CA ASP A 107 4.35 11.83 -1.81
C ASP A 107 2.89 11.59 -2.24
N PRO A 108 2.26 12.47 -3.04
CA PRO A 108 0.93 12.26 -3.57
C PRO A 108 0.74 10.90 -4.29
N ASP A 109 1.78 10.39 -4.96
CA ASP A 109 1.75 9.07 -5.62
C ASP A 109 1.63 7.93 -4.63
N ASP A 110 2.30 8.01 -3.48
CA ASP A 110 2.19 7.02 -2.42
C ASP A 110 0.81 7.08 -1.74
N ILE A 111 0.25 8.28 -1.56
CA ILE A 111 -1.11 8.49 -1.04
C ILE A 111 -2.14 7.85 -1.99
N PHE A 112 -2.04 8.12 -3.29
CA PHE A 112 -2.95 7.57 -4.28
C PHE A 112 -2.81 6.05 -4.42
N LYS A 113 -1.58 5.53 -4.38
CA LYS A 113 -1.32 4.08 -4.36
C LYS A 113 -1.94 3.42 -3.13
N SER A 114 -1.81 4.03 -1.95
CA SER A 114 -2.44 3.54 -0.72
C SER A 114 -3.96 3.46 -0.85
N LEU A 115 -4.57 4.44 -1.52
CA LEU A 115 -6.01 4.42 -1.80
C LEU A 115 -6.41 3.26 -2.72
N LEU A 116 -5.64 3.02 -3.79
CA LEU A 116 -5.85 1.91 -4.73
C LEU A 116 -5.78 0.54 -4.05
N GLU A 117 -4.93 0.38 -3.03
CA GLU A 117 -4.76 -0.87 -2.29
C GLU A 117 -5.87 -1.07 -1.23
N ARG A 118 -6.22 -0.01 -0.49
CA ARG A 118 -7.14 -0.12 0.65
C ARG A 118 -8.62 -0.17 0.26
N VAL A 119 -9.04 0.50 -0.81
CA VAL A 119 -10.46 0.46 -1.24
C VAL A 119 -10.93 -0.97 -1.55
N PRO A 120 -10.19 -1.78 -2.36
CA PRO A 120 -10.53 -3.19 -2.57
C PRO A 120 -10.51 -4.03 -1.28
N LEU A 121 -9.59 -3.72 -0.36
CA LEU A 121 -9.52 -4.40 0.94
C LEU A 121 -10.79 -4.15 1.77
N ILE A 122 -11.23 -2.89 1.90
CA ILE A 122 -12.49 -2.54 2.58
C ILE A 122 -13.67 -3.27 1.93
N LYS A 123 -13.73 -3.31 0.59
CA LYS A 123 -14.80 -4.04 -0.12
C LYS A 123 -14.82 -5.52 0.25
N LYS A 124 -13.65 -6.14 0.35
CA LYS A 124 -13.51 -7.55 0.78
C LYS A 124 -14.00 -7.71 2.22
N MET A 125 -13.54 -6.88 3.14
CA MET A 125 -13.95 -6.93 4.57
C MET A 125 -15.46 -6.72 4.75
N LEU A 126 -16.05 -5.77 4.03
CA LEU A 126 -17.51 -5.56 4.02
C LEU A 126 -18.27 -6.77 3.48
N SER A 127 -17.74 -7.42 2.44
CA SER A 127 -18.36 -8.61 1.85
C SER A 127 -18.31 -9.80 2.81
N GLU A 128 -17.17 -10.01 3.47
CA GLU A 128 -16.99 -11.04 4.51
C GLU A 128 -17.90 -10.78 5.70
N PHE A 129 -18.01 -9.53 6.13
CA PHE A 129 -18.92 -9.15 7.22
C PHE A 129 -20.38 -9.37 6.85
N ASN A 130 -20.80 -9.00 5.64
CA ASN A 130 -22.17 -9.22 5.17
C ASN A 130 -22.51 -10.71 5.07
N ALA A 131 -21.56 -11.54 4.62
CA ALA A 131 -21.71 -12.99 4.60
C ALA A 131 -21.85 -13.55 6.04
N PHE A 132 -20.99 -13.12 6.97
CA PHE A 132 -21.09 -13.49 8.38
C PHE A 132 -22.46 -13.15 8.98
N LEU A 133 -22.97 -11.93 8.73
CA LEU A 133 -24.30 -11.52 9.20
C LEU A 133 -25.40 -12.40 8.59
N SER A 134 -25.30 -12.74 7.31
CA SER A 134 -26.27 -13.59 6.61
C SER A 134 -26.31 -15.01 7.17
N ASP A 135 -25.15 -15.56 7.50
CA ASP A 135 -25.02 -16.91 8.08
C ASP A 135 -25.46 -16.97 9.55
N ASN A 136 -25.52 -15.82 10.23
CA ASN A 136 -25.82 -15.71 11.66
C ASN A 136 -27.01 -14.77 11.93
N PRO A 137 -28.23 -15.06 11.42
CA PRO A 137 -29.39 -14.19 11.59
C PRO A 137 -29.88 -14.14 13.05
N PRO A 138 -30.63 -13.09 13.46
CA PRO A 138 -30.95 -12.84 14.87
C PRO A 138 -31.61 -14.01 15.59
N ARG A 139 -32.47 -14.75 14.91
CA ARG A 139 -33.16 -15.94 15.43
C ARG A 139 -32.22 -17.11 15.77
N MET A 140 -31.04 -17.15 15.16
CA MET A 140 -30.00 -18.17 15.42
C MET A 140 -29.03 -17.74 16.52
N LEU A 141 -29.11 -16.48 16.98
CA LEU A 141 -28.26 -15.92 18.03
C LEU A 141 -28.82 -16.13 19.44
N ALA A 142 -29.54 -17.23 19.71
CA ALA A 142 -30.10 -17.52 21.05
C ALA A 142 -29.04 -17.56 22.17
N THR A 143 -27.77 -17.82 21.82
CA THR A 143 -26.54 -17.62 22.62
C THR A 143 -25.52 -16.71 21.91
N GLY A 144 -25.91 -16.09 20.80
CA GLY A 144 -25.01 -15.54 19.78
C GLY A 144 -24.64 -14.06 19.94
N LYS A 145 -25.13 -13.38 20.97
CA LYS A 145 -24.66 -12.02 21.28
C LYS A 145 -23.15 -12.01 21.50
N ASP A 146 -22.60 -13.07 22.08
CA ASP A 146 -21.17 -13.22 22.33
C ASP A 146 -20.40 -13.42 21.02
N LYS A 147 -20.86 -14.32 20.13
CA LYS A 147 -20.22 -14.57 18.82
C LYS A 147 -20.20 -13.35 17.90
N MET A 148 -21.33 -12.63 17.84
CA MET A 148 -21.43 -11.42 17.04
C MET A 148 -20.55 -10.31 17.61
N THR A 149 -20.50 -10.19 18.95
CA THR A 149 -19.62 -9.24 19.62
C THR A 149 -18.15 -9.60 19.38
N GLU A 150 -17.79 -10.87 19.49
CA GLU A 150 -16.44 -11.39 19.24
C GLU A 150 -15.99 -11.06 17.81
N TYR A 151 -16.77 -11.45 16.81
CA TYR A 151 -16.48 -11.15 15.41
C TYR A 151 -16.35 -9.64 15.17
N TYR A 152 -17.26 -8.84 15.73
CA TYR A 152 -17.22 -7.38 15.58
C TYR A 152 -15.95 -6.79 16.19
N LYS A 153 -15.54 -7.23 17.39
CA LYS A 153 -14.31 -6.74 18.02
C LYS A 153 -13.07 -7.18 17.28
N GLU A 154 -13.07 -8.37 16.72
CA GLU A 154 -11.92 -8.91 16.01
C GLU A 154 -11.72 -8.24 14.64
N HIS A 155 -12.80 -8.08 13.87
CA HIS A 155 -12.73 -7.70 12.45
C HIS A 155 -13.25 -6.30 12.14
N ILE A 156 -14.15 -5.75 12.95
CA ILE A 156 -14.87 -4.50 12.62
C ILE A 156 -14.34 -3.30 13.38
N SER A 157 -14.37 -3.33 14.72
CA SER A 157 -13.79 -2.28 15.56
C SER A 157 -13.45 -2.80 16.96
N LYS A 158 -12.16 -2.76 17.28
CA LYS A 158 -11.63 -3.05 18.64
C LYS A 158 -11.97 -1.95 19.64
N LYS A 159 -12.18 -0.71 19.17
CA LYS A 159 -12.26 0.50 20.00
C LYS A 159 -13.67 0.83 20.45
N ASP A 160 -14.69 0.43 19.70
CA ASP A 160 -16.07 0.69 20.09
C ASP A 160 -16.34 0.07 21.46
N ALA A 161 -17.08 0.73 22.34
CA ALA A 161 -17.53 0.13 23.59
C ALA A 161 -18.71 -0.81 23.34
N LYS A 162 -19.63 -0.41 22.45
CA LYS A 162 -20.85 -1.14 22.14
C LYS A 162 -20.90 -1.55 20.68
N VAL A 163 -21.47 -2.73 20.43
CA VAL A 163 -21.77 -3.17 19.07
C VAL A 163 -23.17 -2.70 18.71
N LYS A 164 -23.33 -2.11 17.52
CA LYS A 164 -24.64 -1.70 16.98
C LYS A 164 -25.55 -2.92 16.83
N ASP A 165 -26.86 -2.71 16.78
CA ASP A 165 -27.79 -3.81 16.59
C ASP A 165 -27.65 -4.44 15.18
N TYR A 166 -28.08 -5.69 15.07
CA TYR A 166 -27.96 -6.47 13.83
C TYR A 166 -28.62 -5.78 12.62
N THR A 167 -29.77 -5.13 12.81
CA THR A 167 -30.49 -4.48 11.71
C THR A 167 -29.70 -3.30 11.17
N PHE A 168 -29.08 -2.51 12.05
CA PHE A 168 -28.18 -1.44 11.64
C PHE A 168 -26.98 -1.98 10.83
N LEU A 169 -26.34 -3.06 11.30
CA LEU A 169 -25.15 -3.60 10.65
C LEU A 169 -25.45 -4.21 9.28
N VAL A 170 -26.59 -4.89 9.13
CA VAL A 170 -27.05 -5.37 7.82
C VAL A 170 -27.38 -4.21 6.89
N LYS A 171 -28.03 -3.17 7.38
CA LYS A 171 -28.33 -1.97 6.60
C LYS A 171 -27.04 -1.32 6.09
N PHE A 172 -26.07 -1.09 6.99
CA PHE A 172 -24.74 -0.56 6.66
C PHE A 172 -24.05 -1.37 5.55
N CYS A 173 -23.94 -2.69 5.69
CA CYS A 173 -23.33 -3.54 4.66
C CYS A 173 -24.07 -3.44 3.32
N ASN A 174 -25.41 -3.48 3.32
CA ASN A 174 -26.20 -3.43 2.10
C ASN A 174 -26.12 -2.08 1.40
N GLU A 175 -26.08 -0.98 2.15
CA GLU A 175 -25.95 0.38 1.59
C GLU A 175 -24.57 0.58 0.98
N PHE A 176 -23.49 0.23 1.70
CA PHE A 176 -22.14 0.36 1.15
C PHE A 176 -21.88 -0.59 -0.03
N LEU A 177 -22.41 -1.82 -0.01
CA LEU A 177 -22.23 -2.80 -1.10
C LEU A 177 -23.24 -2.66 -2.24
N ASN A 178 -24.18 -1.71 -2.16
CA ASN A 178 -25.09 -1.39 -3.27
C ASN A 178 -24.29 -0.91 -4.48
N SER A 179 -24.59 -1.38 -5.70
CA SER A 179 -23.82 -0.99 -6.90
C SER A 179 -23.83 0.51 -7.19
N GLU A 180 -24.87 1.21 -6.76
CA GLU A 180 -25.04 2.65 -6.95
C GLU A 180 -24.45 3.47 -5.80
N SER A 181 -23.97 2.84 -4.72
CA SER A 181 -23.37 3.55 -3.60
C SER A 181 -22.12 4.32 -4.04
N PRO A 182 -21.79 5.44 -3.37
CA PRO A 182 -20.53 6.15 -3.61
C PRO A 182 -19.32 5.21 -3.48
N PHE A 183 -19.34 4.32 -2.47
CA PHE A 183 -18.26 3.36 -2.23
C PHE A 183 -18.06 2.38 -3.41
N MET A 184 -19.14 1.81 -3.95
CA MET A 184 -19.04 0.87 -5.06
C MET A 184 -18.73 1.55 -6.39
N ARG A 185 -19.18 2.80 -6.58
CA ARG A 185 -18.75 3.64 -7.71
C ARG A 185 -17.24 3.91 -7.65
N ILE A 186 -16.68 4.25 -6.48
CA ILE A 186 -15.23 4.37 -6.30
C ILE A 186 -14.54 3.05 -6.66
N CYS A 187 -15.00 1.92 -6.11
CA CYS A 187 -14.44 0.60 -6.42
C CYS A 187 -14.42 0.34 -7.94
N LYS A 188 -15.51 0.65 -8.65
CA LYS A 188 -15.62 0.46 -10.10
C LYS A 188 -14.60 1.31 -10.86
N HIS A 189 -14.48 2.59 -10.52
CA HIS A 189 -13.60 3.52 -11.25
C HIS A 189 -12.13 3.28 -10.96
N LEU A 190 -11.76 2.96 -9.71
CA LEU A 190 -10.39 2.58 -9.37
C LEU A 190 -9.96 1.27 -10.04
N ASN A 191 -10.86 0.28 -10.15
CA ASN A 191 -10.59 -0.92 -10.94
C ASN A 191 -10.41 -0.61 -12.44
N THR A 192 -11.22 0.29 -12.98
CA THR A 192 -11.09 0.73 -14.38
C THR A 192 -9.76 1.44 -14.61
N TYR A 193 -9.36 2.31 -13.68
CA TYR A 193 -8.06 2.98 -13.69
C TYR A 193 -6.92 1.94 -13.73
N GLU A 194 -6.92 0.96 -12.83
CA GLU A 194 -5.93 -0.13 -12.78
C GLU A 194 -5.85 -0.94 -14.08
N GLU A 195 -6.99 -1.24 -14.71
CA GLU A 195 -7.01 -1.91 -16.01
C GLU A 195 -6.38 -1.07 -17.12
N LEU A 196 -6.59 0.25 -17.10
CA LEU A 196 -6.00 1.17 -18.08
C LEU A 196 -4.50 1.35 -17.83
N VAL A 197 -4.05 1.43 -16.59
CA VAL A 197 -2.62 1.43 -16.23
C VAL A 197 -1.93 0.20 -16.84
N LYS A 198 -2.51 -1.00 -16.67
CA LYS A 198 -1.96 -2.25 -17.20
C LYS A 198 -1.92 -2.31 -18.73
N LYS A 199 -2.82 -1.61 -19.41
CA LYS A 199 -2.90 -1.54 -20.88
C LYS A 199 -2.00 -0.47 -21.48
N THR A 200 -1.55 0.50 -20.67
CA THR A 200 -0.71 1.59 -21.14
C THR A 200 0.72 1.06 -21.29
N PRO A 201 1.36 1.14 -22.48
CA PRO A 201 2.76 0.77 -22.61
C PRO A 201 3.57 1.66 -21.65
N SER A 202 4.36 1.07 -20.75
CA SER A 202 5.19 1.83 -19.82
C SER A 202 5.97 2.90 -20.58
N LYS A 203 5.59 4.17 -20.41
CA LYS A 203 6.46 5.31 -20.70
C LYS A 203 7.53 5.36 -19.61
N THR A 204 8.36 4.34 -19.54
CA THR A 204 9.65 4.49 -18.86
C THR A 204 10.48 5.41 -19.76
N PRO A 205 10.92 6.59 -19.31
CA PRO A 205 11.95 7.30 -20.06
C PRO A 205 13.19 6.39 -20.04
N SER A 206 13.54 5.84 -21.20
CA SER A 206 14.83 5.16 -21.37
C SER A 206 15.92 6.11 -20.85
N PRO A 207 16.85 5.65 -20.00
CA PRO A 207 17.98 6.48 -19.65
C PRO A 207 18.73 6.76 -20.95
N THR A 208 18.76 8.02 -21.35
CA THR A 208 19.67 8.46 -22.41
C THR A 208 21.07 8.36 -21.83
N SER A 209 21.71 7.20 -21.99
CA SER A 209 23.15 7.08 -21.84
C SER A 209 23.80 7.87 -22.96
N SER A 210 24.09 9.13 -22.67
CA SER A 210 25.11 9.90 -23.38
C SER A 210 26.46 9.23 -23.16
N SER A 211 26.83 8.31 -24.06
CA SER A 211 28.18 7.77 -24.14
C SER A 211 28.78 8.10 -25.50
N GLN A 212 29.77 8.98 -25.45
CA GLN A 212 30.73 9.28 -26.50
C GLN A 212 31.25 8.00 -27.16
N GLY A 213 31.12 7.93 -28.48
CA GLY A 213 31.84 6.98 -29.33
C GLY A 213 32.91 7.72 -30.11
N THR A 214 34.16 7.56 -29.67
CA THR A 214 35.40 7.97 -30.33
C THR A 214 35.61 7.27 -31.68
N THR A 215 35.98 8.02 -32.71
CA THR A 215 36.75 7.49 -33.85
C THR A 215 37.98 8.36 -34.11
N THR A 216 39.13 7.72 -33.94
CA THR A 216 40.50 8.20 -34.14
C THR A 216 40.82 8.37 -35.63
N THR A 217 41.39 9.51 -36.03
CA THR A 217 42.38 9.60 -37.12
C THR A 217 43.24 10.87 -36.92
N GLN A 218 44.57 10.72 -36.99
CA GLN A 218 45.63 11.74 -36.83
C GLN A 218 46.47 11.77 -38.15
N PRO A 219 47.37 12.74 -38.47
CA PRO A 219 47.43 14.21 -38.28
C PRO A 219 47.69 14.97 -39.61
N SER A 220 47.73 16.30 -39.58
CA SER A 220 48.71 17.10 -40.37
C SER A 220 48.88 18.53 -39.82
N GLN A 221 50.12 19.02 -39.99
CA GLN A 221 50.83 20.26 -39.62
C GLN A 221 50.04 21.58 -39.88
N ASP A 222 50.38 22.79 -39.39
CA ASP A 222 51.64 23.41 -38.94
C ASP A 222 51.38 24.76 -38.22
N SER A 223 52.37 25.18 -37.42
CA SER A 223 52.83 26.58 -37.17
C SER A 223 51.99 27.64 -36.41
N ALA A 224 52.41 27.96 -35.17
CA ALA A 224 53.05 29.23 -34.75
C ALA A 224 52.84 29.53 -33.23
N ALA A 225 53.94 29.74 -32.49
CA ALA A 225 54.03 30.03 -31.04
C ALA A 225 54.23 31.56 -30.79
N PRO A 226 54.60 32.10 -29.59
CA PRO A 226 54.68 31.54 -28.21
C PRO A 226 54.22 32.52 -27.07
N ASN A 227 54.43 32.09 -25.81
CA ASN A 227 54.57 32.83 -24.52
C ASN A 227 53.34 32.77 -23.58
N THR A 228 53.39 32.36 -22.29
CA THR A 228 54.47 32.24 -21.28
C THR A 228 54.10 31.25 -20.14
N SER A 229 55.06 30.37 -19.80
CA SER A 229 55.63 30.04 -18.46
C SER A 229 54.81 29.57 -17.23
N ALA A 230 55.11 28.32 -16.82
CA ALA A 230 55.27 27.71 -15.47
C ALA A 230 54.03 27.64 -14.52
N SER A 231 53.78 26.57 -13.73
CA SER A 231 54.62 25.52 -13.17
C SER A 231 53.77 24.30 -12.79
N ASN A 232 54.35 23.10 -12.86
CA ASN A 232 53.80 21.81 -12.44
C ASN A 232 54.08 21.55 -10.95
N LEU A 233 53.23 20.78 -10.26
CA LEU A 233 53.58 19.81 -9.19
C LEU A 233 52.30 19.07 -8.71
N THR A 234 52.16 17.81 -9.13
CA THR A 234 51.73 16.58 -8.38
C THR A 234 50.63 16.61 -7.30
N GLY A 235 49.63 15.70 -7.43
CA GLY A 235 48.39 15.52 -6.62
C GLY A 235 48.54 15.07 -5.15
N PRO A 236 47.50 14.53 -4.44
CA PRO A 236 46.50 13.54 -4.91
C PRO A 236 45.03 13.79 -4.47
N SER A 237 44.17 12.85 -4.90
CA SER A 237 42.75 12.66 -4.63
C SER A 237 42.29 12.79 -3.17
N LYS A 238 41.10 13.39 -2.94
CA LYS A 238 40.15 12.93 -1.92
C LYS A 238 38.74 13.52 -2.05
N SER A 239 37.79 12.61 -1.91
CA SER A 239 36.34 12.78 -1.85
C SER A 239 35.88 13.84 -0.86
N ALA A 240 34.84 14.58 -1.24
CA ALA A 240 34.12 15.48 -0.35
C ALA A 240 33.36 14.68 0.73
N SER A 241 33.60 15.06 1.99
CA SER A 241 32.90 14.56 3.18
C SER A 241 31.66 15.42 3.42
N PHE A 242 30.47 14.80 3.47
CA PHE A 242 29.27 15.41 4.05
C PHE A 242 29.33 15.29 5.58
N THR A 243 29.02 16.38 6.28
CA THR A 243 28.86 16.42 7.72
C THR A 243 27.37 16.64 8.05
N PHE A 244 26.80 15.74 8.85
CA PHE A 244 25.52 15.96 9.54
C PHE A 244 25.78 15.78 11.04
N GLY A 245 25.50 16.80 11.85
CA GLY A 245 25.42 16.66 13.31
C GLY A 245 26.70 16.31 14.07
N GLY A 246 27.90 16.64 13.58
CA GLY A 246 29.13 16.63 14.39
C GLY A 246 29.67 15.25 14.83
N LEU A 247 29.07 14.14 14.41
CA LEU A 247 29.64 12.81 14.59
C LEU A 247 30.25 12.32 13.27
N THR A 248 31.55 12.05 13.28
CA THR A 248 32.20 11.34 12.18
C THR A 248 31.81 9.86 12.24
N VAL A 249 31.53 9.26 11.07
CA VAL A 249 31.08 7.86 10.88
C VAL A 249 31.97 6.81 11.60
N ALA A 250 33.20 7.16 11.95
CA ALA A 250 34.12 6.26 12.65
C ALA A 250 33.71 5.92 14.10
N THR A 251 32.81 6.67 14.74
CA THR A 251 32.44 6.41 16.15
C THR A 251 31.23 5.47 16.32
N LEU A 252 30.49 5.14 15.26
CA LEU A 252 29.33 4.24 15.38
C LEU A 252 29.73 2.75 15.48
N CYS A 253 30.90 2.37 14.98
CA CYS A 253 31.33 0.97 14.97
C CYS A 253 31.80 0.45 16.34
N TYR A 254 31.95 1.32 17.35
CA TYR A 254 32.43 0.90 18.68
C TYR A 254 31.30 0.58 19.67
N PHE A 255 30.05 0.97 19.39
CA PHE A 255 28.93 0.69 20.30
C PHE A 255 28.23 -0.65 20.05
N VAL A 256 28.52 -1.34 18.93
CA VAL A 256 27.87 -2.62 18.58
C VAL A 256 28.69 -3.84 19.01
N LEU A 257 29.89 -3.68 19.58
CA LEU A 257 30.76 -4.79 20.01
C LEU A 257 30.89 -4.96 21.54
N SER A 258 30.06 -4.30 22.35
CA SER A 258 30.05 -4.50 23.81
C SER A 258 28.77 -5.14 24.36
N ALA A 259 27.94 -5.71 23.48
CA ALA A 259 26.78 -6.48 23.87
C ALA A 259 26.75 -7.83 23.14
N PHE A 260 27.82 -8.62 23.32
CA PHE A 260 27.80 -10.08 23.28
C PHE A 260 28.88 -10.62 24.22
#